data_AF-A0A848ST46-F1
#
_entry.id   AF-A0A848ST46-F1
#
_cell.length_a   1.000
_cell.length_b   1.000
_cell.length_c   1.000
_cell.angle_alpha   90.00
_cell.angle_beta   90.00
_cell.angle_gamma   90.00
#
_symmetry.space_group_name_H-M   'P 1'
#
loop_
_entity.id
_entity.type
_entity.pdbx_description
1 polymer ?
#
loop_
_entity_poly.entity_id
_entity_poly.type
_entity_poly.pdbx_seq_one_letter_code
_entity_poly.pdbx_strand_id
1 'polypeptide(L)'
;MSRARFSAGFFVTFVALGAAAASAADLEGPARFCGYSPIIDLLPGEQVVTTGGGIHGGTFRWSGEFGELDVSGIGWASRPPGEAARVRTSHNHVRFRQRQQDGRYVVAIWNGEHGAAYFRSVSPLGDEQLAAIDRVDLYNEGEEPEGCDLRTIFAWGYD
;
A
#
# COMPACT_ATOMS: atom_id res chain seq x y z
N MET A 1 -0.57 -73.56 -23.45
CA MET A 1 -1.37 -72.42 -23.97
C MET A 1 -1.88 -71.59 -22.80
N SER A 2 -1.43 -70.33 -22.74
CA SER A 2 -2.09 -69.14 -22.16
C SER A 2 -2.69 -69.19 -20.74
N ARG A 3 -2.14 -68.41 -19.80
CA ARG A 3 -2.56 -67.01 -19.53
C ARG A 3 -1.72 -66.38 -18.41
N ALA A 4 -1.15 -65.21 -18.73
CA ALA A 4 -0.48 -64.31 -17.81
C ALA A 4 -1.49 -63.65 -16.85
N ARG A 5 -1.03 -63.30 -15.64
CA ARG A 5 -1.68 -62.29 -14.79
C ARG A 5 -0.61 -61.36 -14.22
N PHE A 6 -0.48 -60.21 -14.86
CA PHE A 6 0.22 -59.04 -14.34
C PHE A 6 -0.67 -58.41 -13.25
N SER A 7 -0.15 -58.30 -12.03
CA SER A 7 -0.72 -57.41 -11.01
C SER A 7 0.10 -56.12 -11.00
N ALA A 8 -0.43 -55.09 -11.66
CA ALA A 8 0.04 -53.73 -11.52
C ALA A 8 -0.50 -53.14 -10.19
N GLY A 9 0.41 -52.87 -9.25
CA GLY A 9 0.12 -52.14 -8.02
C GLY A 9 0.42 -50.65 -8.23
N PHE A 10 -0.63 -49.85 -8.18
CA PHE A 10 -0.68 -48.42 -8.47
C PHE A 10 0.03 -47.61 -7.35
N PHE A 11 1.12 -46.92 -7.66
CA PHE A 11 1.70 -45.91 -6.77
C PHE A 11 0.86 -44.62 -6.88
N VAL A 12 0.11 -44.29 -5.83
CA VAL A 12 -0.54 -42.97 -5.71
C VAL A 12 0.49 -42.01 -5.12
N THR A 13 1.12 -41.22 -5.98
CA THR A 13 1.92 -40.08 -5.55
C THR A 13 0.96 -38.97 -5.13
N PHE A 14 0.85 -38.71 -3.83
CA PHE A 14 0.21 -37.49 -3.32
C PHE A 14 1.09 -36.30 -3.71
N VAL A 15 0.71 -35.58 -4.76
CA VAL A 15 1.25 -34.25 -5.04
C VAL A 15 0.60 -33.32 -4.03
N ALA A 16 1.33 -32.99 -2.97
CA ALA A 16 0.98 -31.87 -2.11
C ALA A 16 1.11 -30.59 -2.95
N LEU A 17 -0.01 -30.10 -3.49
CA LEU A 17 -0.09 -28.72 -3.96
C LEU A 17 0.12 -27.84 -2.74
N GLY A 18 1.34 -27.33 -2.57
CA GLY A 18 1.62 -26.26 -1.63
C GLY A 18 0.71 -25.10 -1.98
N ALA A 19 -0.25 -24.80 -1.11
CA ALA A 19 -0.94 -23.53 -1.15
C ALA A 19 0.13 -22.46 -0.91
N ALA A 20 0.52 -21.74 -1.97
CA ALA A 20 1.25 -20.50 -1.81
C ALA A 20 0.36 -19.60 -0.96
N ALA A 21 0.81 -19.27 0.26
CA ALA A 21 0.20 -18.20 1.03
C ALA A 21 0.22 -16.96 0.13
N ALA A 22 -0.92 -16.29 -0.02
CA ALA A 22 -0.98 -15.02 -0.73
C ALA A 22 -0.05 -14.05 0.00
N SER A 23 1.13 -13.79 -0.57
CA SER A 23 2.02 -12.74 -0.07
C SER A 23 1.27 -11.42 -0.15
N ALA A 24 1.31 -10.64 0.93
CA ALA A 24 0.98 -9.23 0.92
C ALA A 24 1.67 -8.61 -0.31
N ALA A 25 0.89 -8.07 -1.24
CA ALA A 25 1.36 -7.87 -2.60
C ALA A 25 2.50 -6.84 -2.63
N ASP A 26 3.66 -7.27 -3.11
CA ASP A 26 4.76 -6.40 -3.51
C ASP A 26 4.42 -5.85 -4.90
N LEU A 27 4.44 -4.53 -5.05
CA LEU A 27 4.23 -3.87 -6.33
C LEU A 27 5.46 -3.05 -6.68
N GLU A 28 6.10 -3.38 -7.80
CA GLU A 28 7.28 -2.69 -8.31
C GLU A 28 6.89 -1.76 -9.46
N GLY A 29 7.51 -0.59 -9.50
CA GLY A 29 7.33 0.39 -10.57
C GLY A 29 8.07 0.00 -11.86
N PRO A 30 7.57 0.42 -13.04
CA PRO A 30 6.42 1.30 -13.24
C PRO A 30 5.08 0.59 -13.07
N ALA A 31 4.26 1.07 -12.15
CA ALA A 31 2.95 0.52 -11.84
C ALA A 31 2.10 1.55 -11.10
N ARG A 32 0.80 1.32 -11.00
CA ARG A 32 -0.11 2.15 -10.20
C ARG A 32 -0.56 1.37 -8.96
N PHE A 33 -0.17 1.85 -7.79
CA PHE A 33 -0.73 1.40 -6.52
C PHE A 33 -2.02 2.17 -6.25
N CYS A 34 -3.11 1.48 -5.96
CA CYS A 34 -4.40 2.09 -5.66
C CYS A 34 -4.94 1.56 -4.36
N GLY A 35 -4.42 2.02 -3.22
CA GLY A 35 -4.77 1.36 -1.98
C GLY A 35 -4.79 2.13 -0.71
N TYR A 36 -5.78 1.77 0.10
CA TYR A 36 -6.04 2.33 1.42
C TYR A 36 -6.25 3.86 1.38
N SER A 37 -6.80 4.41 0.31
CA SER A 37 -6.92 5.87 -0.02
C SER A 37 -5.76 6.47 -0.84
N PRO A 38 -4.46 6.24 -0.56
CA PRO A 38 -3.39 6.62 -1.47
C PRO A 38 -3.48 6.00 -2.86
N ILE A 39 -3.29 6.82 -3.89
CA ILE A 39 -2.92 6.37 -5.23
C ILE A 39 -1.50 6.85 -5.52
N ILE A 40 -0.64 5.92 -5.92
CA ILE A 40 0.76 6.18 -6.21
C ILE A 40 1.08 5.62 -7.59
N ASP A 41 1.46 6.51 -8.50
CA ASP A 41 2.12 6.14 -9.75
C ASP A 41 3.60 5.90 -9.47
N LEU A 42 3.93 4.61 -9.27
CA LEU A 42 5.28 4.15 -8.97
C LEU A 42 6.16 4.39 -10.20
N LEU A 43 7.29 5.05 -9.97
CA LEU A 43 8.34 5.24 -10.96
C LEU A 43 9.23 3.98 -11.04
N PRO A 44 10.01 3.80 -12.12
CA PRO A 44 11.01 2.74 -12.16
C PRO A 44 11.94 2.78 -10.94
N GLY A 45 12.11 1.64 -10.28
CA GLY A 45 12.90 1.51 -9.05
C GLY A 45 12.15 1.83 -7.76
N GLU A 46 10.88 2.23 -7.82
CA GLU A 46 10.03 2.36 -6.63
C GLU A 46 9.29 1.04 -6.34
N GLN A 47 9.05 0.76 -5.07
CA GLN A 47 8.35 -0.45 -4.63
C GLN A 47 7.41 -0.15 -3.47
N VAL A 48 6.21 -0.72 -3.51
CA VAL A 48 5.26 -0.79 -2.39
C VAL A 48 5.17 -2.21 -1.88
N VAL A 49 5.38 -2.38 -0.58
CA VAL A 49 5.18 -3.65 0.13
C VAL A 49 4.05 -3.46 1.14
N THR A 50 2.90 -4.08 0.92
CA THR A 50 1.78 -3.99 1.86
C THR A 50 2.10 -4.71 3.17
N THR A 51 1.83 -4.08 4.31
CA THR A 51 2.19 -4.61 5.64
C THR A 51 0.98 -4.85 6.56
N GLY A 52 -0.18 -4.32 6.20
CA GLY A 52 -1.42 -4.52 6.95
C GLY A 52 -2.59 -3.81 6.29
N GLY A 53 -3.81 -4.22 6.63
CA GLY A 53 -5.02 -3.67 6.05
C GLY A 53 -6.25 -3.97 6.88
N GLY A 54 -7.25 -3.11 6.75
CA GLY A 54 -8.58 -3.24 7.34
C GLY A 54 -9.61 -2.54 6.46
N ILE A 55 -10.85 -2.46 6.96
CA ILE A 55 -12.01 -2.01 6.16
C ILE A 55 -11.83 -0.57 5.63
N HIS A 56 -11.32 0.34 6.46
CA HIS A 56 -11.25 1.77 6.13
C HIS A 56 -9.84 2.26 5.77
N GLY A 57 -8.84 1.39 5.70
CA GLY A 57 -7.45 1.79 5.55
C GLY A 57 -6.45 0.67 5.76
N GLY A 58 -5.16 1.02 5.72
CA GLY A 58 -4.09 0.04 5.79
C GLY A 58 -2.71 0.69 5.78
N THR A 59 -1.71 -0.17 5.82
CA THR A 59 -0.30 0.21 5.95
C THR A 59 0.55 -0.49 4.91
N PHE A 60 1.56 0.23 4.44
CA PHE A 60 2.54 -0.29 3.51
C PHE A 60 3.86 0.44 3.64
N ARG A 61 4.93 -0.24 3.23
CA ARG A 61 6.26 0.33 3.02
C ARG A 61 6.32 0.87 1.60
N TRP A 62 6.78 2.10 1.41
CA TRP A 62 7.09 2.65 0.09
C TRP A 62 8.56 3.01 0.03
N SER A 63 9.27 2.46 -0.95
CA SER A 63 10.70 2.67 -1.13
C SER A 63 11.05 3.08 -2.56
N GLY A 64 12.19 3.76 -2.72
CA GLY A 64 12.78 4.17 -3.98
C GLY A 64 14.10 4.91 -3.74
N GLU A 65 14.59 5.64 -4.74
CA GLU A 65 15.81 6.47 -4.60
C GLU A 65 15.68 7.52 -3.48
N PHE A 66 14.46 8.00 -3.19
CA PHE A 66 14.17 8.92 -2.08
C PHE A 66 14.32 8.29 -0.69
N GLY A 67 14.65 7.00 -0.60
CA GLY A 67 14.71 6.22 0.63
C GLY A 67 13.40 5.46 0.91
N GLU A 68 13.05 5.35 2.19
CA GLU A 68 11.94 4.52 2.65
C GLU A 68 10.94 5.32 3.50
N LEU A 69 9.66 5.03 3.31
CA LEU A 69 8.54 5.60 4.06
C LEU A 69 7.61 4.49 4.56
N ASP A 70 7.28 4.51 5.85
CA ASP A 70 6.16 3.75 6.38
C ASP A 70 4.88 4.58 6.20
N VAL A 71 3.95 4.07 5.40
CA VAL A 71 2.75 4.79 5.00
C VAL A 71 1.52 4.17 5.67
N SER A 72 0.61 5.02 6.15
CA SER A 72 -0.74 4.61 6.52
C SER A 72 -1.74 5.42 5.71
N GLY A 73 -2.59 4.73 4.96
CA GLY A 73 -3.71 5.33 4.24
C GLY A 73 -5.02 5.07 4.97
N ILE A 74 -5.92 6.06 4.97
CA ILE A 74 -7.24 5.98 5.58
C ILE A 74 -8.27 6.65 4.66
N GLY A 75 -9.26 5.91 4.18
CA GLY A 75 -10.34 6.40 3.32
C GLY A 75 -11.47 7.11 4.07
N TRP A 76 -11.59 6.87 5.39
CA TRP A 76 -12.53 7.53 6.29
C TRP A 76 -11.82 8.23 7.46
N ALA A 77 -10.99 9.22 7.15
CA ALA A 77 -10.28 10.02 8.13
C ALA A 77 -11.03 11.30 8.50
N SER A 78 -10.72 11.82 9.69
CA SER A 78 -10.89 13.24 9.98
C SER A 78 -9.67 14.02 9.50
N ARG A 79 -9.79 15.35 9.37
CA ARG A 79 -8.66 16.24 9.06
C ARG A 79 -7.45 15.92 9.96
N PRO A 80 -6.26 15.63 9.40
CA PRO A 80 -5.06 15.42 10.19
C PRO A 80 -4.75 16.62 11.10
N PRO A 81 -4.23 16.39 12.32
CA PRO A 81 -3.84 17.48 13.20
C PRO A 81 -2.58 18.18 12.66
N GLY A 82 -2.32 19.39 13.15
CA GLY A 82 -1.13 20.17 12.83
C GLY A 82 -1.36 21.33 11.86
N GLU A 83 -0.27 22.04 11.59
CA GLU A 83 -0.27 23.20 10.71
C GLU A 83 -0.16 22.76 9.24
N ALA A 84 -0.98 23.35 8.38
CA ALA A 84 -0.85 23.12 6.95
C ALA A 84 0.44 23.75 6.42
N ALA A 85 1.12 23.06 5.51
CA ALA A 85 2.16 23.67 4.69
C ALA A 85 1.52 24.72 3.77
N ARG A 86 2.32 25.72 3.36
CA ARG A 86 1.85 26.73 2.40
C ARG A 86 1.61 26.14 1.01
N VAL A 87 2.32 25.06 0.69
CA VAL A 87 2.31 24.39 -0.62
C VAL A 87 1.37 23.18 -0.58
N ARG A 88 0.60 23.00 -1.65
CA ARG A 88 -0.27 21.84 -1.91
C ARG A 88 0.47 20.75 -2.68
N THR A 89 -0.02 19.52 -2.62
CA THR A 89 0.50 18.42 -3.47
C THR A 89 0.16 18.68 -4.95
N SER A 90 0.71 17.89 -5.88
CA SER A 90 0.39 17.99 -7.31
C SER A 90 -1.09 17.74 -7.62
N HIS A 91 -1.77 16.99 -6.75
CA HIS A 91 -3.21 16.71 -6.80
C HIS A 91 -4.05 17.67 -5.93
N ASN A 92 -3.46 18.80 -5.52
CA ASN A 92 -4.09 19.87 -4.72
C ASN A 92 -4.50 19.47 -3.28
N HIS A 93 -3.97 18.37 -2.75
CA HIS A 93 -4.22 17.94 -1.37
C HIS A 93 -3.54 18.87 -0.36
N VAL A 94 -4.14 19.00 0.82
CA VAL A 94 -3.51 19.70 1.95
C VAL A 94 -2.33 18.85 2.41
N ARG A 95 -1.10 19.35 2.28
CA ARG A 95 0.06 18.78 2.98
C ARG A 95 0.23 19.47 4.33
N PHE A 96 0.50 18.70 5.37
CA PHE A 96 0.78 19.20 6.72
C PHE A 96 2.29 19.30 6.96
N ARG A 97 2.70 20.26 7.78
CA ARG A 97 4.10 20.38 8.19
C ARG A 97 4.52 19.13 8.94
N GLN A 98 5.78 18.76 8.73
CA GLN A 98 6.41 17.67 9.47
C GLN A 98 6.29 17.91 10.98
N ARG A 99 5.99 16.84 11.71
CA ARG A 99 6.05 16.79 13.18
C ARG A 99 6.76 15.53 13.65
N GLN A 100 7.15 15.53 14.92
CA GLN A 100 7.50 14.28 15.60
C GLN A 100 6.25 13.66 16.23
N GLN A 101 6.11 12.35 16.10
CA GLN A 101 5.07 11.55 16.72
C GLN A 101 5.62 10.14 16.98
N ASP A 102 5.50 9.67 18.22
CA ASP A 102 5.93 8.31 18.62
C ASP A 102 7.38 7.98 18.23
N GLY A 103 8.29 8.96 18.38
CA GLY A 103 9.71 8.83 18.03
C GLY A 103 10.02 8.85 16.53
N ARG A 104 9.04 9.16 15.67
CA ARG A 104 9.18 9.22 14.21
C ARG A 104 8.82 10.58 13.66
N TYR A 105 9.38 10.92 12.51
CA TYR A 105 8.99 12.10 11.76
C TYR A 105 7.80 11.76 10.87
N VAL A 106 6.78 12.61 10.90
CA VAL A 106 5.50 12.35 10.23
C VAL A 106 5.08 13.56 9.41
N VAL A 107 4.73 13.31 8.14
CA VAL A 107 4.00 14.24 7.27
C VAL A 107 2.67 13.60 6.93
N ALA A 108 1.61 14.41 6.84
CA ALA A 108 0.30 13.94 6.41
C ALA A 108 -0.17 14.71 5.17
N ILE A 109 -0.98 14.06 4.35
CA ILE A 109 -1.78 14.70 3.30
C ILE A 109 -3.26 14.41 3.52
N TRP A 110 -4.13 15.31 3.09
CA TRP A 110 -5.57 15.21 3.21
C TRP A 110 -6.27 15.84 2.01
N ASN A 111 -7.26 15.14 1.45
CA ASN A 111 -7.98 15.61 0.27
C ASN A 111 -9.00 16.73 0.56
N GLY A 112 -9.20 17.08 1.83
CA GLY A 112 -10.20 18.07 2.24
C GLY A 112 -11.53 17.47 2.67
N GLU A 113 -11.67 16.15 2.57
CA GLU A 113 -12.87 15.39 2.92
C GLU A 113 -12.50 14.25 3.87
N HIS A 114 -12.40 13.02 3.37
CA HIS A 114 -12.18 11.83 4.20
C HIS A 114 -10.88 11.08 3.87
N GLY A 115 -10.34 11.21 2.66
CA GLY A 115 -9.07 10.59 2.30
C GLY A 115 -7.87 11.24 2.97
N ALA A 116 -7.08 10.47 3.72
CA ALA A 116 -5.84 10.93 4.32
C ALA A 116 -4.73 9.88 4.24
N ALA A 117 -3.47 10.35 4.18
CA ALA A 117 -2.30 9.50 4.28
C ALA A 117 -1.25 10.09 5.20
N TYR A 118 -0.54 9.22 5.92
CA TYR A 118 0.52 9.56 6.86
C TYR A 118 1.80 8.85 6.46
N PHE A 119 2.87 9.61 6.26
CA PHE A 119 4.18 9.13 5.85
C PHE A 119 5.15 9.29 7.00
N ARG A 120 5.87 8.21 7.35
CA ARG A 120 6.73 8.18 8.52
C ARG A 120 8.14 7.74 8.17
N SER A 121 9.11 8.42 8.78
CA SER A 121 10.53 8.06 8.73
C SER A 121 11.15 8.11 10.13
N VAL A 122 12.24 7.37 10.32
CA VAL A 122 13.06 7.44 11.55
C VAL A 122 13.94 8.69 11.58
N SER A 123 14.25 9.25 10.42
CA SER A 123 14.97 10.52 10.24
C SER A 123 14.03 11.62 9.77
N PRO A 124 14.41 12.91 9.87
CA PRO A 124 13.66 13.99 9.24
C PRO A 124 13.40 13.68 7.76
N LEU A 125 12.19 13.97 7.29
CA LEU A 125 11.82 13.82 5.88
C LEU A 125 12.49 14.94 5.07
N GLY A 126 13.37 14.54 4.16
CA GLY A 126 14.09 15.45 3.27
C GLY A 126 13.28 15.84 2.03
N ASP A 127 13.84 16.74 1.23
CA ASP A 127 13.18 17.29 0.04
C ASP A 127 12.76 16.22 -0.97
N GLU A 128 13.54 15.16 -1.16
CA GLU A 128 13.21 14.05 -2.07
C GLU A 128 11.99 13.25 -1.60
N GLN A 129 11.91 12.95 -0.30
CA GLN A 129 10.75 12.29 0.28
C GLN A 129 9.51 13.19 0.23
N LEU A 130 9.69 14.49 0.47
CA LEU A 130 8.61 15.47 0.34
C LEU A 130 8.13 15.60 -1.10
N ALA A 131 9.03 15.54 -2.09
CA ALA A 131 8.71 15.53 -3.50
C ALA A 131 7.96 14.24 -3.89
N ALA A 132 8.37 13.08 -3.37
CA ALA A 132 7.64 11.83 -3.56
C ALA A 132 6.22 11.91 -3.00
N ILE A 133 6.06 12.37 -1.75
CA ILE A 133 4.76 12.59 -1.10
C ILE A 133 3.87 13.55 -1.90
N ASP A 134 4.45 14.58 -2.50
CA ASP A 134 3.70 15.55 -3.30
C ASP A 134 3.06 14.96 -4.56
N ARG A 135 3.50 13.78 -5.02
CA ARG A 135 2.91 13.06 -6.17
C ARG A 135 1.73 12.17 -5.81
N VAL A 136 1.46 11.98 -4.52
CA VAL A 136 0.42 11.05 -4.07
C VAL A 136 -0.96 11.69 -4.25
N ASP A 137 -1.85 10.95 -4.90
CA ASP A 137 -3.27 11.28 -4.97
C ASP A 137 -4.04 10.56 -3.84
N LEU A 138 -5.26 11.03 -3.56
CA LEU A 138 -6.13 10.52 -2.51
C LEU A 138 -7.55 10.42 -3.04
N TYR A 139 -8.19 9.29 -2.78
CA TYR A 139 -9.62 9.08 -3.02
C TYR A 139 -10.37 8.85 -1.70
N ASN A 140 -11.66 9.14 -1.68
CA ASN A 140 -12.55 8.81 -0.59
C ASN A 140 -13.05 7.36 -0.71
N GLU A 141 -13.33 6.71 0.41
CA GLU A 141 -13.97 5.40 0.39
C GLU A 141 -15.31 5.44 -0.39
N GLY A 142 -15.50 4.49 -1.31
CA GLY A 142 -16.66 4.42 -2.19
C GLY A 142 -16.48 5.09 -3.56
N GLU A 143 -15.38 5.82 -3.78
CA GLU A 143 -15.02 6.32 -5.11
C GLU A 143 -14.41 5.22 -5.99
N GLU A 144 -14.54 5.39 -7.30
CA GLU A 144 -13.90 4.53 -8.32
C GLU A 144 -12.86 5.36 -9.08
N PRO A 145 -11.64 5.53 -8.53
CA PRO A 145 -10.60 6.31 -9.18
C PRO A 145 -10.14 5.65 -10.50
N GLU A 146 -9.83 6.49 -11.50
CA GLU A 146 -9.47 6.02 -12.83
C GLU A 146 -8.19 5.17 -12.82
N GLY A 147 -8.25 4.01 -13.46
CA GLY A 147 -7.11 3.10 -13.55
C GLY A 147 -6.81 2.35 -12.26
N CYS A 148 -7.78 2.26 -11.34
CA CYS A 148 -7.67 1.48 -10.11
C CYS A 148 -8.63 0.28 -10.10
N ASP A 149 -8.09 -0.91 -9.82
CA ASP A 149 -8.89 -2.09 -9.45
C ASP A 149 -8.87 -2.29 -7.93
N LEU A 150 -9.75 -1.58 -7.24
CA LEU A 150 -9.82 -1.54 -5.77
C LEU A 150 -10.24 -2.88 -5.14
N ARG A 151 -10.67 -3.87 -5.92
CA ARG A 151 -11.07 -5.21 -5.42
C ARG A 151 -9.89 -6.05 -4.94
N THR A 152 -8.67 -5.64 -5.26
CA THR A 152 -7.43 -6.36 -4.96
C THR A 152 -6.87 -6.07 -3.57
N ILE A 153 -7.53 -5.19 -2.81
CA ILE A 153 -7.11 -4.82 -1.46
C ILE A 153 -7.95 -5.59 -0.47
N PHE A 154 -7.44 -6.77 -0.12
CA PHE A 154 -8.08 -7.65 0.83
C PHE A 154 -8.07 -7.02 2.23
N ALA A 155 -9.27 -6.83 2.78
CA ALA A 155 -9.48 -6.55 4.20
C ALA A 155 -10.05 -7.81 4.85
N TRP A 156 -9.24 -8.59 5.59
CA TRP A 156 -9.78 -9.54 6.58
C TRP A 156 -8.82 -9.73 7.76
N GLY A 157 -9.38 -9.55 8.96
CA GLY A 157 -8.83 -9.94 10.25
C GLY A 157 -9.96 -9.98 11.27
N TYR A 158 -10.70 -11.10 11.31
CA TYR A 158 -11.35 -11.56 12.52
C TYR A 158 -10.72 -12.91 12.84
N ASP A 159 -9.99 -12.97 13.94
CA ASP A 159 -9.72 -14.24 14.63
C ASP A 159 -11.03 -14.80 15.21
#